data_AF-A0A1V5WZE7-F1
#
_entry.id   AF-A0A1V5WZE7-F1
#
_cell.length_a   1.000
_cell.length_b   1.000
_cell.length_c   1.000
_cell.angle_alpha   90.00
_cell.angle_beta   90.00
_cell.angle_gamma   90.00
#
_symmetry.space_group_name_H-M   'P 1'
#
loop_
_entity.id
_entity.type
_entity.pdbx_description
1 polymer ?
#
loop_
_entity_poly.entity_id
_entity_poly.type
_entity_poly.pdbx_seq_one_letter_code
_entity_poly.pdbx_strand_id
1 'polypeptide(L)'
;MSNISTRELEYVSFSEVVRAHIKNYTIPQYGDKPNDMISTWSVEDCMQAINRYVTRSRVSRRGELESLRDIIKIAHYACIAFIKKCEVVEKQGINIDELIQLIMNGKSSNEEVK
;
A
#
# COMPACT_ATOMS: atom_id res chain seq x y z
N MET A 1 -11.28 21.42 -16.31
CA MET A 1 -10.70 20.09 -16.02
C MET A 1 -9.29 20.33 -15.54
N SER A 2 -8.91 19.83 -14.36
CA SER A 2 -7.53 19.94 -13.88
C SER A 2 -6.60 19.24 -14.89
N ASN A 3 -5.46 19.87 -15.18
CA ASN A 3 -4.45 19.27 -16.05
C ASN A 3 -3.69 18.25 -15.19
N ILE A 4 -4.09 16.98 -15.25
CA ILE A 4 -3.44 15.88 -14.52
C ILE A 4 -2.02 15.70 -15.06
N SER A 5 -1.02 15.63 -14.17
CA SER A 5 0.35 15.42 -14.61
C SER A 5 0.58 14.00 -15.14
N THR A 6 1.64 13.80 -15.92
CA THR A 6 2.01 12.46 -16.42
C THR A 6 2.25 11.47 -15.28
N ARG A 7 2.86 11.89 -14.16
CA ARG A 7 3.10 11.02 -13.00
C ARG A 7 1.80 10.62 -12.30
N GLU A 8 0.84 11.53 -12.23
CA GLU A 8 -0.50 11.20 -11.73
C GLU A 8 -1.21 10.20 -12.66
N LEU A 9 -1.12 10.37 -13.99
CA LEU A 9 -1.68 9.42 -14.96
C LEU A 9 -1.03 8.02 -14.85
N GLU A 10 0.29 7.95 -14.67
CA GLU A 10 1.01 6.70 -14.41
C GLU A 10 0.51 6.04 -13.13
N TYR A 11 0.33 6.81 -12.05
CA TYR A 11 -0.19 6.30 -10.78
C TYR A 11 -1.64 5.79 -10.93
N VAL A 12 -2.52 6.55 -11.59
CA VAL A 12 -3.91 6.12 -11.86
C VAL A 12 -3.90 4.78 -12.62
N SER A 13 -3.12 4.70 -13.70
CA SER A 13 -2.99 3.46 -14.49
C SER A 13 -2.48 2.29 -13.66
N PHE A 14 -1.46 2.53 -12.82
CA PHE A 14 -0.91 1.54 -11.91
C PHE A 14 -1.92 1.08 -10.85
N SER A 15 -2.68 2.01 -10.27
CA SER A 15 -3.69 1.72 -9.25
C SER A 15 -4.79 0.80 -9.78
N GLU A 16 -5.18 0.94 -11.06
CA GLU A 16 -6.13 0.04 -11.70
C GLU A 16 -5.56 -1.38 -11.89
N VAL A 17 -4.25 -1.51 -12.17
CA VAL A 17 -3.58 -2.82 -12.22
C VAL A 17 -3.60 -3.49 -10.85
N VAL A 18 -3.29 -2.75 -9.77
CA VAL A 18 -3.34 -3.28 -8.40
C VAL A 18 -4.77 -3.69 -8.03
N ARG A 19 -5.76 -2.85 -8.34
CA ARG A 19 -7.18 -3.15 -8.10
C ARG A 19 -7.62 -4.42 -8.85
N ALA A 20 -7.26 -4.55 -10.12
CA ALA A 20 -7.56 -5.74 -10.93
C ALA A 20 -6.87 -6.98 -10.35
N HIS A 21 -5.64 -6.86 -9.87
CA HIS A 21 -4.93 -7.95 -9.20
C HIS A 21 -5.64 -8.39 -7.92
N ILE A 22 -6.07 -7.46 -7.06
CA ILE A 22 -6.81 -7.80 -5.84
C ILE A 22 -8.09 -8.56 -6.20
N LYS A 23 -8.88 -8.02 -7.11
CA LYS A 23 -10.17 -8.60 -7.53
C LYS A 23 -10.02 -9.97 -8.19
N ASN A 24 -9.11 -10.11 -9.14
CA ASN A 24 -9.06 -11.26 -10.03
C ASN A 24 -8.05 -12.33 -9.57
N TYR A 25 -7.11 -11.99 -8.68
CA TYR A 25 -6.08 -12.90 -8.21
C TYR A 25 -6.12 -13.11 -6.70
N THR A 26 -6.10 -12.05 -5.88
CA THR A 26 -6.00 -12.18 -4.42
C THR A 26 -7.29 -12.72 -3.80
N ILE A 27 -8.43 -12.06 -4.05
CA ILE A 27 -9.72 -12.44 -3.43
C ILE A 27 -10.10 -13.89 -3.76
N PRO A 28 -10.03 -14.36 -5.01
CA PRO A 28 -10.33 -15.76 -5.34
C PRO A 28 -9.43 -16.78 -4.64
N GLN A 29 -8.19 -16.42 -4.28
CA GLN A 29 -7.23 -17.34 -3.66
C GLN A 29 -7.27 -17.33 -2.14
N TYR A 30 -7.52 -16.17 -1.53
CA TYR A 30 -7.30 -15.97 -0.10
C TYR A 30 -8.55 -15.49 0.64
N GLY A 31 -9.66 -15.29 -0.07
CA GLY A 31 -10.87 -14.66 0.47
C GLY A 31 -10.78 -13.13 0.49
N ASP A 32 -11.83 -12.52 1.03
CA ASP A 32 -11.94 -11.07 1.18
C ASP A 32 -12.10 -10.68 2.66
N LYS A 33 -11.85 -9.41 2.99
CA LYS A 33 -12.07 -8.84 4.33
C LYS A 33 -13.55 -9.03 4.73
N PRO A 34 -13.87 -9.45 5.97
CA PRO A 34 -12.98 -9.67 7.12
C PRO A 34 -12.48 -11.11 7.29
N ASN A 35 -12.77 -12.01 6.34
CA ASN A 35 -12.53 -13.45 6.50
C ASN A 35 -11.18 -13.91 5.92
N ASP A 36 -10.45 -13.00 5.28
CA ASP A 36 -9.12 -13.27 4.78
C ASP A 36 -8.09 -13.36 5.92
N MET A 37 -6.94 -13.96 5.62
CA MET A 37 -5.86 -14.11 6.61
C MET A 37 -5.23 -12.75 7.00
N ILE A 38 -5.33 -11.75 6.13
CA ILE A 38 -4.68 -10.45 6.29
C ILE A 38 -5.48 -9.54 7.23
N SER A 39 -6.78 -9.81 7.43
CA SER A 39 -7.61 -9.07 8.38
C SER A 39 -7.01 -9.03 9.77
N THR A 40 -6.36 -10.09 10.23
CA THR A 40 -5.73 -10.18 11.56
C THR A 40 -4.30 -9.65 11.62
N TRP A 41 -3.69 -9.29 10.50
CA TRP A 41 -2.29 -8.85 10.45
C TRP A 41 -2.08 -7.49 11.11
N SER A 42 -0.90 -7.28 11.67
CA SER A 42 -0.38 -5.98 12.10
C SER A 42 0.18 -5.17 10.94
N VAL A 43 0.59 -3.92 11.21
CA VAL A 43 1.34 -3.11 10.24
C VAL A 43 2.69 -3.77 9.94
N GLU A 44 3.36 -4.29 10.96
CA GLU A 44 4.66 -4.96 10.88
C GLU A 44 4.60 -6.22 10.01
N ASP A 45 3.54 -7.02 10.12
CA ASP A 45 3.33 -8.19 9.26
C ASP A 45 3.23 -7.80 7.78
N CYS A 46 2.55 -6.69 7.48
CA CYS A 46 2.47 -6.14 6.13
C CYS A 46 3.85 -5.68 5.64
N MET A 47 4.64 -5.02 6.49
CA MET A 47 6.00 -4.59 6.16
C MET A 47 6.94 -5.79 5.90
N GLN A 48 6.80 -6.87 6.67
CA GLN A 48 7.54 -8.12 6.43
C GLN A 48 7.14 -8.77 5.09
N ALA A 49 5.85 -8.77 4.75
CA ALA A 49 5.39 -9.24 3.46
C ALA A 49 5.98 -8.42 2.30
N ILE A 50 5.97 -7.08 2.40
CA ILE A 50 6.62 -6.20 1.42
C ILE A 50 8.09 -6.56 1.26
N ASN A 51 8.84 -6.68 2.35
CA ASN A 51 10.27 -6.99 2.31
C ASN A 51 10.54 -8.33 1.58
N ARG A 52 9.71 -9.36 1.84
CA ARG A 52 9.79 -10.65 1.15
C ARG A 52 9.69 -10.50 -0.36
N TYR A 53 8.74 -9.71 -0.87
CA TYR A 53 8.55 -9.50 -2.31
C TYR A 53 9.64 -8.60 -2.90
N VAL A 54 10.14 -7.61 -2.15
CA VAL A 54 11.32 -6.83 -2.57
C VAL A 54 12.52 -7.76 -2.77
N THR A 55 12.80 -8.66 -1.83
CA THR A 55 13.88 -9.64 -2.00
C THR A 55 13.66 -10.55 -3.20
N ARG A 56 12.44 -11.05 -3.42
CA ARG A 56 12.13 -11.94 -4.56
C ARG A 56 12.27 -11.25 -5.91
N SER A 57 11.80 -10.01 -6.02
CA SER A 57 11.88 -9.22 -7.26
C SER A 57 13.32 -9.03 -7.77
N ARG A 58 14.30 -8.99 -6.85
CA ARG A 58 15.73 -8.81 -7.17
C ARG A 58 16.43 -10.08 -7.62
N VAL A 59 15.97 -11.25 -7.19
CA VAL A 59 16.66 -12.53 -7.38
C VAL A 59 15.94 -13.37 -8.43
N SER A 60 15.40 -12.75 -9.48
CA SER A 60 14.43 -13.35 -10.40
C SER A 60 14.95 -14.60 -11.13
N ARG A 61 14.77 -15.76 -10.49
CA ARG A 61 14.87 -17.10 -11.09
C ARG A 61 13.52 -17.56 -11.65
N ARG A 62 12.46 -16.74 -11.53
CA ARG A 62 11.06 -17.08 -11.80
C ARG A 62 10.49 -16.40 -13.05
N GLY A 63 11.29 -15.54 -13.69
CA GLY A 63 10.92 -14.83 -14.92
C GLY A 63 10.18 -13.52 -14.66
N GLU A 64 10.04 -12.73 -15.74
CA GLU A 64 9.50 -11.36 -15.70
C GLU A 64 8.05 -11.28 -15.21
N LEU A 65 7.22 -12.27 -15.53
CA LEU A 65 5.83 -12.32 -15.09
C LEU A 65 5.71 -12.33 -13.55
N GLU A 66 6.51 -13.18 -12.89
CA GLU A 66 6.50 -13.28 -11.43
C GLU A 66 7.16 -12.06 -10.79
N SER A 67 8.23 -11.54 -11.38
CA SER A 67 8.85 -10.28 -10.93
C SER A 67 7.86 -9.11 -10.95
N LEU A 68 7.11 -8.93 -12.05
CA LEU A 68 6.09 -7.89 -12.14
C LEU A 68 4.96 -8.11 -11.13
N ARG A 69 4.54 -9.37 -10.94
CA ARG A 69 3.53 -9.70 -9.92
C ARG A 69 4.02 -9.37 -8.51
N ASP A 70 5.29 -9.60 -8.20
CA ASP A 70 5.85 -9.26 -6.89
C ASP A 70 5.83 -7.74 -6.64
N ILE A 71 6.06 -6.90 -7.67
CA ILE A 71 5.89 -5.43 -7.56
C ILE A 71 4.42 -5.06 -7.28
N ILE A 72 3.46 -5.69 -7.95
CA ILE A 72 2.03 -5.45 -7.71
C ILE A 72 1.65 -5.85 -6.27
N LYS A 73 2.18 -6.98 -5.79
CA LYS A 73 1.97 -7.44 -4.40
C LYS A 73 2.55 -6.45 -3.39
N ILE A 74 3.73 -5.89 -3.65
CA ILE A 74 4.31 -4.84 -2.77
C ILE A 74 3.33 -3.68 -2.59
N ALA A 75 2.76 -3.16 -3.68
CA ALA A 75 1.81 -2.06 -3.60
C ALA A 75 0.51 -2.45 -2.90
N HIS A 76 -0.01 -3.66 -3.16
CA HIS A 76 -1.16 -4.19 -2.44
C HIS A 76 -0.92 -4.24 -0.92
N TYR A 77 0.21 -4.78 -0.47
CA TYR A 77 0.53 -4.82 0.97
C TYR A 77 0.84 -3.44 1.55
N ALA A 78 1.41 -2.52 0.78
CA ALA A 78 1.60 -1.13 1.22
C ALA A 78 0.27 -0.42 1.45
N CYS A 79 -0.72 -0.64 0.57
CA CYS A 79 -2.09 -0.15 0.76
C CYS A 79 -2.69 -0.67 2.07
N ILE A 80 -2.57 -1.97 2.34
CA ILE A 80 -3.08 -2.57 3.59
C ILE A 80 -2.35 -2.00 4.82
N ALA A 81 -1.02 -1.88 4.76
CA ALA A 81 -0.21 -1.33 5.84
C ALA A 81 -0.64 0.11 6.17
N PHE A 82 -0.90 0.94 5.15
CA PHE A 82 -1.39 2.30 5.32
C PHE A 82 -2.74 2.34 6.05
N ILE A 83 -3.73 1.56 5.60
CA ILE A 83 -5.05 1.50 6.25
C ILE A 83 -4.93 1.03 7.70
N LYS A 84 -4.17 -0.03 7.96
CA LYS A 84 -3.93 -0.51 9.34
C LYS A 84 -3.21 0.53 10.20
N LYS A 85 -2.28 1.29 9.64
CA LYS A 85 -1.60 2.37 10.37
C LYS A 85 -2.58 3.48 10.73
N CYS A 86 -3.49 3.84 9.84
CA CYS A 86 -4.58 4.79 10.12
C CYS A 86 -5.45 4.28 11.28
N GLU A 87 -5.90 3.03 11.23
CA GLU A 87 -6.70 2.41 12.30
C GLU A 87 -5.98 2.44 13.67
N VAL A 88 -4.64 2.27 13.70
CA VAL A 88 -3.84 2.36 14.94
C VAL A 88 -3.77 3.80 15.45
N VAL A 89 -3.57 4.78 14.56
CA VAL A 89 -3.49 6.21 14.90
C VAL A 89 -4.82 6.73 15.42
N GLU A 90 -5.92 6.36 14.79
CA GLU A 90 -7.27 6.73 15.25
C GLU A 90 -7.58 6.19 16.64
N LYS A 91 -7.15 4.95 16.95
CA LYS A 91 -7.28 4.36 18.29
C LYS A 91 -6.50 5.11 19.37
N GLN A 92 -5.51 5.91 18.99
CA GLN A 92 -4.76 6.78 19.91
C GLN A 92 -5.45 8.14 20.11
N GLY A 93 -6.62 8.36 19.50
CA GLY A 93 -7.37 9.62 19.57
C GLY A 93 -6.84 10.71 18.64
N ILE A 94 -5.98 10.35 17.68
CA ILE A 94 -5.39 11.30 16.74
C ILE A 94 -6.28 11.41 15.50
N ASN A 95 -6.50 12.64 15.02
CA ASN A 95 -7.26 12.89 13.79
C ASN A 95 -6.43 12.54 12.55
N ILE A 96 -6.80 11.45 11.86
CA ILE A 96 -6.08 10.98 10.69
C ILE A 96 -6.18 11.93 9.49
N ASP A 97 -7.33 12.59 9.30
CA ASP A 97 -7.53 13.53 8.20
C ASP A 97 -6.58 14.72 8.33
N GLU A 98 -6.41 15.23 9.54
CA GLU A 98 -5.45 16.30 9.83
C GLU A 98 -4.01 15.88 9.50
N LEU A 99 -3.60 14.67 9.92
CA LEU A 99 -2.27 14.15 9.58
C LEU A 99 -2.07 13.96 8.08
N ILE A 100 -3.08 13.43 7.37
CA ILE A 100 -3.01 13.28 5.92
C ILE A 100 -2.86 14.65 5.24
N GLN A 101 -3.61 15.66 5.69
CA GLN A 101 -3.45 17.03 5.16
C GLN A 101 -2.05 17.57 5.42
N LEU A 102 -1.48 17.35 6.61
CA LEU A 102 -0.11 17.76 6.91
C LEU A 102 0.92 17.08 5.99
N ILE A 103 0.77 15.78 5.75
CA ILE A 103 1.62 15.00 4.82
C ILE A 103 1.51 15.55 3.40
N MET A 104 0.29 15.78 2.91
CA MET A 104 0.03 16.26 1.55
C MET A 104 0.52 17.70 1.34
N ASN A 105 0.50 18.52 2.38
CA ASN A 105 1.02 19.89 2.34
C ASN A 105 2.55 19.96 2.53
N GLY A 106 3.23 18.81 2.67
CA GLY A 106 4.69 18.74 2.75
C GLY A 106 5.30 19.30 4.04
N LYS A 107 4.49 19.48 5.10
CA LYS A 107 4.99 19.97 6.39
C LYS A 107 5.82 18.87 7.05
N SER A 108 7.10 19.15 7.27
CA SER A 108 7.99 18.28 8.02
C SER A 108 7.80 18.50 9.52
N SER A 109 7.83 17.42 10.31
CA SER A 109 7.74 17.46 11.79
C SER A 109 8.83 18.30 12.48
N ASN A 110 9.79 18.83 11.73
CA ASN A 110 10.87 19.68 12.23
C ASN A 110 10.55 21.19 12.21
N GLU A 111 9.36 21.61 11.76
CA GLU A 111 8.98 23.03 11.72
C GLU A 111 8.23 23.52 12.98
N GLU A 112 7.95 22.65 13.95
CA GLU A 112 7.27 23.00 15.22
C GLU A 112 8.21 22.99 16.45
N VAL A 113 9.47 23.39 16.28
CA VAL A 113 10.34 23.77 17.41
C VAL A 113 10.94 25.14 17.15
N LYS A 114 10.19 26.19 17.48
CA LYS A 114 10.69 27.51 17.85
C LYS A 114 9.83 28.09 18.97
#